data_AF-A0A848NWK7-F1
#
_entry.id   AF-A0A848NWK7-F1
#
_cell.length_a   1.000
_cell.length_b   1.000
_cell.length_c   1.000
_cell.angle_alpha   90.00
_cell.angle_beta   90.00
_cell.angle_gamma   90.00
#
_symmetry.space_group_name_H-M   'P 1'
#
loop_
_entity.id
_entity.type
_entity.pdbx_description
1 polymer ?
#
loop_
_entity_poly.entity_id
_entity_poly.type
_entity_poly.pdbx_seq_one_letter_code
_entity_poly.pdbx_strand_id
1 'polypeptide(L)'
;MIVWTIGLGNLLIGAAYVGLALLSGWEVIHQYRGRGLSRFGLGIAAMAASCGPHHLAHSWYVLHTGIVSTPMLVMTLMGLPAGVVFCSLRAEAMLGGRGDRTVVISPRVAAIVAGAFLSTVGLLVGWSLTALPVPGQIICSAAGNALAQTSLRDSIDVASIRVIANLGMAVSYGMVGWYMLETQIRRFVVSRLWSLSGLSLAAVFPTCAAMHLILALTCTSEAATLPFDVLGVPASFYFLHVVRRLYVDALIDWNHRPAAGTAAIPERSAPWSDSTAA
;
A
#
# COMPACT_ATOMS: atom_id res chain seq x y z
N MET A 1 16.34 0.92 -22.13
CA MET A 1 14.90 0.60 -22.05
C MET A 1 14.42 0.38 -20.61
N ILE A 2 15.05 -0.53 -19.84
CA ILE A 2 14.65 -0.85 -18.46
C ILE A 2 14.58 0.39 -17.54
N VAL A 3 15.62 1.24 -17.56
CA VAL A 3 15.67 2.50 -16.78
C VAL A 3 14.45 3.38 -17.06
N TRP A 4 14.12 3.59 -18.34
CA TRP A 4 12.97 4.40 -18.74
C TRP A 4 11.64 3.80 -18.29
N THR A 5 11.46 2.48 -18.42
CA THR A 5 10.26 1.79 -17.94
C THR A 5 10.07 1.99 -16.44
N ILE A 6 11.14 1.93 -15.66
CA ILE A 6 11.07 2.04 -14.19
C ILE A 6 10.91 3.48 -13.73
N GLY A 7 11.66 4.39 -14.35
CA GLY A 7 11.54 5.82 -14.09
C GLY A 7 10.12 6.30 -14.39
N LEU A 8 9.61 6.02 -15.60
CA LEU A 8 8.24 6.39 -15.97
C LEU A 8 7.18 5.63 -15.17
N GLY A 9 7.42 4.36 -14.81
CA GLY A 9 6.53 3.60 -13.94
C GLY A 9 6.39 4.26 -12.56
N ASN A 10 7.51 4.63 -11.93
CA ASN A 10 7.51 5.36 -10.66
C ASN A 10 6.89 6.76 -10.81
N LEU A 11 7.10 7.43 -11.94
CA LEU A 11 6.46 8.73 -12.22
C LEU A 11 4.94 8.59 -12.23
N LEU A 12 4.42 7.59 -12.96
CA LEU A 12 2.98 7.35 -13.06
C LEU A 12 2.38 6.92 -11.72
N ILE A 13 3.06 6.04 -10.96
CA ILE A 13 2.63 5.65 -9.61
C ILE A 13 2.64 6.86 -8.68
N GLY A 14 3.71 7.66 -8.69
CA GLY A 14 3.85 8.86 -7.88
C GLY A 14 2.73 9.86 -8.18
N ALA A 15 2.48 10.14 -9.46
CA ALA A 15 1.38 11.00 -9.89
C ALA A 15 0.01 10.45 -9.47
N ALA A 16 -0.21 9.13 -9.61
CA ALA A 16 -1.45 8.48 -9.21
C ALA A 16 -1.69 8.59 -7.69
N TYR A 17 -0.65 8.39 -6.87
CA TYR A 17 -0.77 8.55 -5.42
C TYR A 17 -0.92 10.01 -4.99
N VAL A 18 -0.21 10.96 -5.62
CA VAL A 18 -0.48 12.39 -5.37
C VAL A 18 -1.92 12.73 -5.71
N GLY A 19 -2.43 12.26 -6.85
CA GLY A 19 -3.84 12.38 -7.21
C GLY A 19 -4.75 11.77 -6.14
N LEU A 20 -4.51 10.52 -5.73
CA LEU A 20 -5.29 9.86 -4.68
C LEU A 20 -5.28 10.62 -3.35
N ALA A 21 -4.14 11.21 -2.97
CA ALA A 21 -4.00 12.01 -1.76
C ALA A 21 -4.89 13.25 -1.81
N LEU A 22 -4.78 14.01 -2.91
CA LEU A 22 -5.57 15.22 -3.14
C LEU A 22 -7.06 14.91 -3.20
N LEU A 23 -7.44 13.85 -3.93
CA LEU A 23 -8.82 13.43 -4.10
C LEU A 23 -9.43 12.97 -2.77
N SER A 24 -8.74 12.11 -2.03
CA SER A 24 -9.23 11.61 -0.73
C SER A 24 -9.31 12.73 0.30
N GLY A 25 -8.33 13.65 0.30
CA GLY A 25 -8.35 14.84 1.16
C GLY A 25 -9.51 15.78 0.81
N TRP A 26 -9.72 16.04 -0.48
CA TRP A 26 -10.84 16.84 -0.97
C TRP A 26 -12.19 16.24 -0.58
N GLU A 27 -12.38 14.93 -0.73
CA GLU A 27 -13.62 14.25 -0.32
C GLU A 27 -13.86 14.39 1.18
N VAL A 28 -12.84 14.15 2.00
CA VAL A 28 -12.90 14.34 3.46
C VAL A 28 -13.39 15.74 3.80
N ILE A 29 -12.79 16.77 3.20
CA ILE A 29 -13.11 18.18 3.46
C ILE A 29 -14.53 18.51 2.99
N HIS A 30 -14.87 18.13 1.76
CA HIS A 30 -16.11 18.54 1.11
C HIS A 30 -17.34 17.85 1.72
N GLN A 31 -17.23 16.57 2.04
CA GLN A 31 -18.35 15.79 2.58
C GLN A 31 -18.41 15.84 4.11
N TYR A 32 -17.43 16.45 4.79
CA TYR A 32 -17.39 16.57 6.25
C TYR A 32 -18.71 17.06 6.86
N ARG A 33 -19.30 18.11 6.29
CA ARG A 33 -20.55 18.70 6.79
C ARG A 33 -21.77 17.77 6.65
N GLY A 34 -21.77 16.92 5.63
CA GLY A 34 -22.90 16.03 5.34
C GLY A 34 -22.77 14.63 5.94
N ARG A 35 -21.55 14.10 6.06
CA ARG A 35 -21.28 12.70 6.44
C ARG A 35 -20.38 12.57 7.68
N GLY A 36 -19.95 13.67 8.29
CA GLY A 36 -18.96 13.67 9.37
C GLY A 36 -17.56 13.34 8.86
N LEU A 37 -16.60 13.07 9.74
CA LEU A 37 -15.20 12.83 9.36
C LEU A 37 -14.97 11.39 8.87
N SER A 38 -14.45 11.21 7.64
CA SER A 38 -13.93 9.90 7.22
C SER A 38 -12.50 9.70 7.71
N ARG A 39 -12.33 8.80 8.68
CA ARG A 39 -11.01 8.42 9.20
C ARG A 39 -10.27 7.54 8.20
N PHE A 40 -11.00 6.69 7.48
CA PHE A 40 -10.47 5.91 6.39
C PHE A 40 -9.98 6.79 5.25
N GLY A 41 -10.80 7.76 4.82
CA GLY A 41 -10.44 8.73 3.78
C GLY A 41 -9.23 9.56 4.17
N LEU A 42 -9.16 10.05 5.42
CA LEU A 42 -7.98 10.74 5.95
C LEU A 42 -6.74 9.85 5.93
N GLY A 43 -6.89 8.58 6.30
CA GLY A 43 -5.77 7.66 6.34
C GLY A 43 -5.23 7.35 4.94
N ILE A 44 -6.11 7.12 3.96
CA ILE A 44 -5.71 7.00 2.55
C ILE A 44 -5.03 8.30 2.07
N ALA A 45 -5.57 9.47 2.41
CA ALA A 45 -4.99 10.75 2.03
C ALA A 45 -3.58 10.93 2.59
N ALA A 46 -3.38 10.70 3.89
CA ALA A 46 -2.09 10.81 4.55
C ALA A 46 -1.06 9.82 3.99
N MET A 47 -1.48 8.58 3.78
CA MET A 47 -0.66 7.53 3.18
C MET A 47 -0.20 7.91 1.78
N ALA A 48 -1.15 8.25 0.91
CA ALA A 48 -0.88 8.62 -0.46
C ALA A 48 -0.04 9.91 -0.57
N ALA A 49 -0.18 10.85 0.38
CA ALA A 49 0.63 12.07 0.46
C ALA A 49 2.09 11.81 0.81
N SER A 50 2.40 10.68 1.45
CA SER A 50 3.79 10.24 1.68
C SER A 50 4.31 9.38 0.52
N CYS A 51 3.51 8.41 0.05
CA CYS A 51 3.89 7.51 -1.03
C CYS A 51 4.09 8.23 -2.38
N GLY A 52 3.21 9.17 -2.72
CA GLY A 52 3.25 9.86 -4.01
C GLY A 52 4.58 10.59 -4.24
N PRO A 53 4.93 11.57 -3.39
CA PRO A 53 6.23 12.24 -3.46
C PRO A 53 7.43 11.30 -3.36
N HIS A 54 7.34 10.23 -2.56
CA HIS A 54 8.37 9.19 -2.48
C HIS A 54 8.63 8.53 -3.85
N HIS A 55 7.58 8.10 -4.55
CA HIS A 55 7.72 7.52 -5.90
C HIS A 55 8.19 8.54 -6.94
N LEU A 56 7.81 9.81 -6.81
CA LEU A 56 8.33 10.88 -7.67
C LEU A 56 9.85 11.08 -7.47
N ALA A 57 10.33 11.02 -6.23
CA ALA A 57 11.76 11.10 -5.92
C ALA A 57 12.54 9.92 -6.53
N HIS A 58 12.02 8.70 -6.37
CA HIS A 58 12.61 7.52 -7.02
C HIS A 58 12.59 7.59 -8.55
N SER A 59 11.50 8.07 -9.14
CA SER A 59 11.42 8.32 -10.58
C SER A 59 12.55 9.25 -11.03
N TRP A 60 12.71 10.38 -10.35
CA TRP A 60 13.77 11.34 -10.64
C TRP A 60 15.15 10.67 -10.56
N TYR A 61 15.44 9.97 -9.47
CA TYR A 61 16.74 9.31 -9.27
C TYR A 61 17.02 8.26 -10.33
N VAL A 62 16.07 7.36 -10.64
CA VAL A 62 16.26 6.31 -11.65
C VAL A 62 16.51 6.92 -13.02
N LEU A 63 15.74 7.93 -13.40
CA LEU A 63 15.90 8.61 -14.69
C LEU A 63 17.24 9.37 -14.79
N HIS A 64 17.77 9.89 -13.68
CA HIS A 64 19.03 10.64 -13.66
C HIS A 64 20.27 9.77 -13.54
N THR A 65 20.22 8.72 -12.73
CA THR A 65 21.39 7.88 -12.41
C THR A 65 21.47 6.62 -13.25
N GLY A 66 20.36 6.16 -13.82
CA GLY A 66 20.27 4.89 -14.51
C GLY A 66 20.36 3.66 -13.60
N ILE A 67 20.42 3.84 -12.27
CA ILE A 67 20.55 2.75 -11.31
C ILE A 67 19.17 2.16 -11.02
N VAL A 68 19.08 0.83 -11.08
CA VAL A 68 17.84 0.08 -10.95
C VAL A 68 18.08 -1.16 -10.08
N SER A 69 17.19 -1.39 -9.12
CA SER A 69 17.09 -2.66 -8.39
C SER A 69 16.10 -3.60 -9.05
N THR A 70 16.56 -4.77 -9.52
CA THR A 70 15.70 -5.78 -10.16
C THR A 70 14.59 -6.31 -9.23
N PRO A 71 14.86 -6.64 -7.95
CA PRO A 71 13.80 -7.00 -7.01
C PRO A 71 12.74 -5.90 -6.87
N MET A 72 13.15 -4.64 -6.84
CA MET A 72 12.23 -3.50 -6.78
C MET A 72 11.41 -3.36 -8.07
N LEU A 73 12.02 -3.57 -9.24
CA LEU A 73 11.30 -3.59 -10.52
C LEU A 73 10.16 -4.62 -10.50
N VAL A 74 10.46 -5.86 -10.12
CA VAL A 74 9.48 -6.94 -10.16
C VAL A 74 8.33 -6.65 -9.19
N MET A 75 8.62 -6.18 -7.97
CA MET A 75 7.58 -5.80 -7.01
C MET A 75 6.71 -4.64 -7.53
N THR A 76 7.32 -3.65 -8.20
CA THR A 76 6.59 -2.51 -8.79
C THR A 76 5.63 -2.98 -9.88
N LEU A 77 6.08 -3.87 -10.76
CA LEU A 77 5.23 -4.44 -11.80
C LEU A 77 4.09 -5.31 -11.23
N MET A 78 4.31 -5.97 -10.09
CA MET A 78 3.27 -6.75 -9.42
C MET A 78 2.21 -5.87 -8.74
N GLY A 79 2.62 -4.76 -8.12
CA GLY A 79 1.71 -3.84 -7.42
C GLY A 79 0.95 -2.89 -8.36
N LEU A 80 1.57 -2.50 -9.47
CA LEU A 80 1.02 -1.49 -10.39
C LEU A 80 -0.40 -1.81 -10.89
N PRO A 81 -0.74 -3.03 -11.36
CA PRO A 81 -2.09 -3.33 -11.82
C PRO A 81 -3.15 -3.14 -10.72
N ALA A 82 -2.85 -3.60 -9.50
CA ALA A 82 -3.77 -3.44 -8.37
C ALA A 82 -3.97 -1.97 -8.00
N GLY A 83 -2.89 -1.19 -8.00
CA GLY A 83 -2.93 0.27 -7.78
C GLY A 83 -3.76 0.99 -8.84
N VAL A 84 -3.54 0.69 -10.12
CA VAL A 84 -4.31 1.25 -11.24
C VAL A 84 -5.79 0.94 -11.08
N VAL A 85 -6.16 -0.33 -10.83
CA VAL A 85 -7.57 -0.71 -10.64
C VAL A 85 -8.19 0.07 -9.48
N PHE A 86 -7.51 0.15 -8.34
CA PHE A 86 -8.03 0.89 -7.18
C PHE A 86 -8.23 2.38 -7.49
N CYS A 87 -7.22 3.03 -8.07
CA CYS A 87 -7.29 4.45 -8.41
C CYS A 87 -8.37 4.74 -9.46
N SER A 88 -8.51 3.89 -10.49
CA SER A 88 -9.55 4.04 -11.50
C SER A 88 -10.96 3.87 -10.92
N LEU A 89 -11.15 2.89 -10.05
CA LEU A 89 -12.40 2.70 -9.32
C LEU A 89 -12.72 3.90 -8.42
N ARG A 90 -11.71 4.46 -7.73
CA ARG A 90 -11.91 5.65 -6.91
C ARG A 90 -12.29 6.86 -7.75
N ALA A 91 -11.60 7.10 -8.86
CA ALA A 91 -11.92 8.17 -9.80
C ALA A 91 -13.34 8.01 -10.38
N GLU A 92 -13.75 6.79 -10.74
CA GLU A 92 -15.12 6.50 -11.18
C GLU A 92 -16.14 6.91 -10.10
N ALA A 93 -15.91 6.53 -8.84
CA ALA A 93 -16.81 6.87 -7.73
C ALA A 93 -17.02 8.39 -7.60
N MET A 94 -15.95 9.16 -7.82
CA MET A 94 -15.98 10.62 -7.74
C MET A 94 -16.74 11.27 -8.89
N LEU A 95 -16.72 10.64 -10.06
CA LEU A 95 -17.51 11.06 -11.23
C LEU A 95 -18.98 10.62 -11.12
N GLY A 96 -19.43 10.16 -9.95
CA GLY A 96 -20.80 9.68 -9.70
C GLY A 96 -21.06 8.24 -10.14
N GLY A 97 -20.00 7.50 -10.51
CA GLY A 97 -20.10 6.09 -10.88
C GLY A 97 -20.10 5.16 -9.67
N ARG A 98 -19.96 3.85 -9.92
CA ARG A 98 -20.21 2.80 -8.91
C ARG A 98 -19.08 2.61 -7.93
N GLY A 99 -17.84 2.94 -8.30
CA GLY A 99 -16.65 2.89 -7.44
C GLY A 99 -16.18 1.53 -6.93
N ASP A 100 -17.03 0.50 -6.92
CA ASP A 100 -16.67 -0.90 -6.67
C ASP A 100 -17.43 -1.80 -7.63
N ARG A 101 -16.87 -2.99 -7.82
CA ARG A 101 -17.48 -4.06 -8.60
C ARG A 101 -17.31 -5.36 -7.83
N THR A 102 -18.31 -6.22 -7.89
CA THR A 102 -18.17 -7.57 -7.35
C THR A 102 -17.60 -8.49 -8.42
N VAL A 103 -16.59 -9.28 -8.07
CA VAL A 103 -16.02 -10.29 -8.97
C VAL A 103 -16.24 -11.69 -8.42
N VAL A 104 -16.46 -12.63 -9.35
CA VAL A 104 -16.65 -14.05 -9.07
C VAL A 104 -15.33 -14.74 -9.36
N ILE A 105 -14.54 -14.98 -8.31
CA ILE A 105 -13.27 -15.71 -8.39
C ILE A 105 -13.41 -16.94 -7.51
N SER A 106 -13.08 -18.12 -8.03
CA SER A 106 -13.13 -19.34 -7.22
C SER A 106 -12.09 -19.27 -6.08
N PRO A 107 -12.37 -19.84 -4.90
CA PRO A 107 -11.41 -19.85 -3.78
C PRO A 107 -10.07 -20.49 -4.16
N ARG A 108 -10.10 -21.51 -5.02
CA ARG A 108 -8.91 -22.19 -5.51
C ARG A 108 -8.03 -21.26 -6.33
N VAL A 109 -8.61 -20.50 -7.26
CA VAL A 109 -7.85 -19.53 -8.07
C VAL A 109 -7.30 -18.43 -7.17
N ALA A 110 -8.09 -17.89 -6.25
CA ALA A 110 -7.63 -16.88 -5.29
C ALA A 110 -6.44 -17.38 -4.44
N ALA A 111 -6.51 -18.62 -3.94
CA ALA A 111 -5.44 -19.23 -3.17
C ALA A 111 -4.17 -19.47 -4.00
N ILE A 112 -4.30 -19.92 -5.26
CA ILE A 112 -3.15 -20.09 -6.18
C ILE A 112 -2.47 -18.75 -6.43
N VAL A 113 -3.24 -17.70 -6.73
CA VAL A 113 -2.70 -16.35 -6.98
C VAL A 113 -2.00 -15.82 -5.73
N ALA A 114 -2.61 -15.97 -4.55
CA ALA A 114 -1.99 -15.57 -3.29
C ALA A 114 -0.71 -16.36 -2.99
N GLY A 115 -0.71 -17.67 -3.21
CA GLY A 115 0.47 -18.52 -3.04
C GLY A 115 1.60 -18.16 -3.99
N ALA A 116 1.30 -17.91 -5.27
CA ALA A 116 2.27 -17.46 -6.26
C ALA A 116 2.85 -16.08 -5.90
N PHE A 117 2.00 -15.16 -5.44
CA PHE A 117 2.40 -13.85 -4.93
C PHE A 117 3.39 -13.98 -3.76
N LEU A 118 3.01 -14.70 -2.70
CA LEU A 118 3.84 -14.88 -1.51
C LEU A 118 5.15 -15.60 -1.80
N SER A 119 5.11 -16.60 -2.69
CA SER A 119 6.32 -17.30 -3.14
C SER A 119 7.27 -16.35 -3.86
N THR A 120 6.73 -15.50 -4.75
CA THR A 120 7.53 -14.49 -5.47
C THR A 120 8.13 -13.47 -4.51
N VAL A 121 7.35 -12.97 -3.55
CA VAL A 121 7.85 -12.08 -2.49
C VAL A 121 8.98 -12.73 -1.71
N GLY A 122 8.78 -13.97 -1.24
CA GLY A 122 9.81 -14.71 -0.50
C GLY A 122 11.09 -14.92 -1.30
N LEU A 123 10.96 -15.28 -2.59
CA LEU A 123 12.09 -15.43 -3.50
C LEU A 123 12.85 -14.11 -3.71
N LEU A 124 12.15 -12.99 -3.92
CA LEU A 124 12.80 -11.70 -4.11
C LEU A 124 13.46 -11.18 -2.84
N VAL A 125 12.82 -11.32 -1.69
CA VAL A 125 13.42 -10.95 -0.39
C VAL A 125 14.67 -11.79 -0.13
N GLY A 126 14.59 -13.11 -0.36
CA GLY A 126 15.74 -14.01 -0.25
C GLY A 126 16.85 -13.64 -1.24
N TRP A 127 16.51 -13.34 -2.49
CA TRP A 127 17.47 -12.90 -3.51
C TRP A 127 18.15 -11.60 -3.10
N SER A 128 17.39 -10.61 -2.62
CA SER A 128 17.92 -9.33 -2.13
C SER A 128 18.95 -9.50 -1.01
N LEU A 129 18.76 -10.48 -0.13
CA LEU A 129 19.74 -10.82 0.92
C LEU A 129 21.03 -11.44 0.35
N THR A 130 20.92 -12.25 -0.70
CA THR A 130 22.08 -12.88 -1.36
C THR A 130 22.82 -11.97 -2.35
N ALA A 131 22.15 -10.91 -2.84
CA ALA A 131 22.68 -9.97 -3.82
C ALA A 131 23.48 -8.81 -3.19
N LEU A 132 23.61 -8.78 -1.86
CA LEU A 132 24.54 -7.89 -1.16
C LEU A 132 25.98 -8.23 -1.58
N PRO A 133 26.83 -7.25 -1.90
CA PRO A 133 28.26 -7.49 -2.05
C PRO A 133 28.83 -7.70 -0.65
N VAL A 134 28.77 -8.93 -0.11
CA VAL A 134 29.50 -9.30 1.10
C VAL A 134 30.01 -10.72 0.91
N PRO A 135 31.20 -11.09 1.45
CA PRO A 135 31.63 -12.49 1.63
C PRO A 135 30.54 -13.30 2.38
N GLY A 136 29.53 -13.75 1.65
CA GLY A 136 28.22 -14.19 2.13
C GLY A 136 28.12 -15.67 2.41
N GLN A 137 29.07 -16.26 3.13
CA GLN A 137 28.96 -17.64 3.63
C GLN A 137 28.61 -17.73 5.12
N ILE A 138 27.94 -16.71 5.67
CA ILE A 138 28.02 -16.44 7.12
C ILE A 138 26.68 -16.46 7.87
N ILE A 139 25.53 -16.60 7.21
CA ILE A 139 24.26 -16.47 7.96
C ILE A 139 23.86 -17.76 8.70
N CYS A 140 24.42 -18.94 8.38
CA CYS A 140 24.01 -20.20 9.03
C CYS A 140 25.16 -21.19 9.32
N SER A 141 26.41 -20.74 9.51
CA SER A 141 27.53 -21.61 9.90
C SER A 141 28.21 -21.12 11.18
N ALA A 142 28.73 -22.03 11.99
CA ALA A 142 29.45 -21.69 13.23
C ALA A 142 30.67 -20.78 12.97
N ALA A 143 31.30 -20.88 11.79
CA ALA A 143 32.36 -19.98 11.34
C ALA A 143 31.86 -18.56 11.03
N GLY A 144 30.62 -18.43 10.58
CA GLY A 144 29.98 -17.14 10.32
C GLY A 144 29.68 -16.34 11.59
N ASN A 145 29.22 -16.99 12.66
CA ASN A 145 28.98 -16.32 13.94
C ASN A 145 30.26 -15.75 14.57
N ALA A 146 31.42 -16.35 14.31
CA ALA A 146 32.71 -15.87 14.82
C ALA A 146 33.21 -14.61 14.07
N LEU A 147 32.98 -14.51 12.76
CA LEU A 147 33.31 -13.33 11.94
C LEU A 147 32.28 -12.20 12.07
N ALA A 148 31.03 -12.52 12.37
CA ALA A 148 29.96 -11.58 12.66
C ALA A 148 30.28 -10.63 13.83
N GLN A 149 30.93 -11.13 14.89
CA GLN A 149 31.25 -10.31 16.06
C GLN A 149 32.24 -9.17 15.76
N THR A 150 33.04 -9.28 14.69
CA THR A 150 34.03 -8.27 14.31
C THR A 150 33.63 -7.41 13.11
N SER A 151 32.69 -7.86 12.26
CA SER A 151 32.35 -7.19 10.98
C SER A 151 30.92 -6.64 10.90
N LEU A 152 29.94 -7.15 11.67
CA LEU A 152 28.54 -6.72 11.56
C LEU A 152 28.23 -5.39 12.26
N ARG A 153 29.19 -4.80 12.98
CA ARG A 153 29.04 -3.43 13.49
C ARG A 153 29.10 -2.36 12.40
N ASP A 154 29.70 -2.66 11.24
CA ASP A 154 29.98 -1.64 10.21
C ASP A 154 29.13 -1.78 8.92
N SER A 155 28.33 -2.83 8.73
CA SER A 155 27.66 -3.10 7.43
C SER A 155 26.14 -2.88 7.38
N ILE A 156 25.42 -2.91 8.51
CA ILE A 156 24.00 -2.53 8.60
C ILE A 156 23.82 -1.73 9.89
N ASP A 157 23.70 -0.41 9.78
CA ASP A 157 23.24 0.40 10.91
C ASP A 157 21.74 0.16 11.11
N VAL A 158 21.42 -0.89 11.87
CA VAL A 158 20.05 -1.25 12.27
C VAL A 158 19.36 -0.16 13.07
N ALA A 159 20.13 0.76 13.65
CA ALA A 159 19.61 1.95 14.33
C ALA A 159 19.41 3.13 13.38
N SER A 160 19.80 3.00 12.10
CA SER A 160 19.58 4.06 11.13
C SER A 160 18.09 4.32 10.93
N ILE A 161 17.74 5.60 10.89
CA ILE A 161 16.36 6.05 10.67
C ILE A 161 15.77 5.49 9.36
N ARG A 162 16.61 5.19 8.37
CA ARG A 162 16.22 4.58 7.09
C ARG A 162 15.69 3.16 7.27
N VAL A 163 16.46 2.31 7.96
CA VAL A 163 16.11 0.92 8.22
C VAL A 163 14.86 0.87 9.12
N ILE A 164 14.84 1.69 10.18
CA ILE A 164 13.69 1.78 11.09
C ILE A 164 12.43 2.21 10.35
N ALA A 165 12.50 3.26 9.52
CA ALA A 165 11.34 3.74 8.78
C ALA A 165 10.83 2.67 7.82
N ASN A 166 11.70 2.04 7.04
CA ASN A 166 11.31 1.02 6.08
C ASN A 166 10.77 -0.24 6.78
N LEU A 167 11.36 -0.70 7.88
CA LEU A 167 10.80 -1.82 8.66
C LEU A 167 9.43 -1.47 9.27
N GLY A 168 9.27 -0.26 9.81
CA GLY A 168 8.00 0.22 10.34
C GLY A 168 6.91 0.20 9.28
N MET A 169 7.22 0.70 8.09
CA MET A 169 6.31 0.69 6.92
C MET A 169 6.02 -0.73 6.43
N ALA A 170 7.04 -1.60 6.37
CA ALA A 170 6.87 -2.99 5.96
C ALA A 170 5.89 -3.73 6.90
N VAL A 171 6.06 -3.56 8.21
CA VAL A 171 5.17 -4.16 9.21
C VAL A 171 3.77 -3.57 9.10
N SER A 172 3.64 -2.24 9.09
CA SER A 172 2.32 -1.60 9.09
C SER A 172 1.53 -1.91 7.82
N TYR A 173 2.16 -1.87 6.65
CA TYR A 173 1.54 -2.20 5.37
C TYR A 173 1.20 -3.69 5.28
N GLY A 174 2.10 -4.57 5.76
CA GLY A 174 1.84 -6.00 5.82
C GLY A 174 0.60 -6.32 6.66
N MET A 175 0.47 -5.67 7.83
CA MET A 175 -0.70 -5.83 8.69
C MET A 175 -1.98 -5.25 8.08
N VAL A 176 -1.92 -4.09 7.42
CA VAL A 176 -3.07 -3.55 6.67
C VAL A 176 -3.51 -4.53 5.59
N GLY A 177 -2.56 -5.05 4.80
CA GLY A 177 -2.83 -6.06 3.77
C GLY A 177 -3.48 -7.31 4.33
N TRP A 178 -3.00 -7.80 5.48
CA TRP A 178 -3.62 -8.91 6.21
C TRP A 178 -5.10 -8.62 6.56
N TYR A 179 -5.40 -7.50 7.20
CA TYR A 179 -6.78 -7.16 7.57
C TYR A 179 -7.69 -6.99 6.35
N MET A 180 -7.17 -6.40 5.26
CA MET A 180 -7.92 -6.25 4.01
C MET A 180 -8.25 -7.61 3.39
N LEU A 181 -7.25 -8.50 3.30
CA LEU A 181 -7.44 -9.85 2.78
C LEU A 181 -8.43 -10.65 3.63
N GLU A 182 -8.30 -10.60 4.96
CA GLU A 182 -9.19 -11.31 5.86
C GLU A 182 -10.63 -10.79 5.74
N THR A 183 -10.82 -9.48 5.60
CA THR A 183 -12.13 -8.87 5.35
C THR A 183 -12.72 -9.38 4.02
N GLN A 184 -11.91 -9.52 2.98
CA GLN A 184 -12.35 -10.10 1.71
C GLN A 184 -12.73 -11.58 1.84
N ILE A 185 -11.98 -12.37 2.61
CA ILE A 185 -12.32 -13.78 2.89
C ILE A 185 -13.65 -13.88 3.65
N ARG A 186 -13.83 -13.08 4.71
CA ARG A 186 -15.09 -13.03 5.47
C ARG A 186 -16.27 -12.66 4.58
N ARG A 187 -16.11 -11.64 3.73
CA ARG A 187 -17.10 -11.26 2.73
C ARG A 187 -17.42 -12.42 1.78
N PHE A 188 -16.41 -13.11 1.28
CA PHE A 188 -16.61 -14.23 0.36
C PHE A 188 -17.37 -15.38 1.01
N VAL A 189 -17.10 -15.71 2.28
CA VAL A 189 -17.81 -16.76 3.01
C VAL A 189 -19.31 -16.46 3.10
N VAL A 190 -19.69 -15.19 3.30
CA VAL A 190 -21.10 -14.77 3.43
C VAL A 190 -21.77 -14.57 2.08
N SER A 191 -21.12 -13.88 1.14
CA SER A 191 -21.75 -13.40 -0.10
C SER A 191 -21.35 -14.16 -1.36
N ARG A 192 -20.34 -15.03 -1.29
CA ARG A 192 -19.70 -15.72 -2.44
C ARG A 192 -19.14 -14.77 -3.51
N LEU A 193 -18.95 -13.49 -3.15
CA LEU A 193 -18.47 -12.43 -4.02
C LEU A 193 -17.28 -11.71 -3.37
N TRP A 194 -16.35 -11.29 -4.22
CA TRP A 194 -15.22 -10.46 -3.81
C TRP A 194 -15.45 -8.99 -4.19
N SER A 195 -14.93 -8.05 -3.40
CA SER A 195 -14.82 -6.64 -3.80
C SER A 195 -13.63 -6.47 -4.72
N LEU A 196 -13.80 -5.84 -5.88
CA LEU A 196 -12.67 -5.53 -6.74
C LEU A 196 -11.77 -4.48 -6.09
N SER A 197 -12.33 -3.41 -5.52
CA SER A 197 -11.54 -2.39 -4.82
C SER A 197 -10.86 -2.95 -3.56
N GLY A 198 -11.56 -3.82 -2.82
CA GLY A 198 -11.01 -4.49 -1.65
C GLY A 198 -9.89 -5.48 -2.00
N LEU A 199 -10.02 -6.27 -3.07
CA LEU A 199 -8.96 -7.13 -3.58
C LEU A 199 -7.76 -6.31 -4.07
N SER A 200 -7.99 -5.19 -4.74
CA SER A 200 -6.91 -4.29 -5.15
C SER A 200 -6.14 -3.76 -3.95
N LEU A 201 -6.80 -3.28 -2.89
CA LEU A 201 -6.11 -2.86 -1.66
C LEU A 201 -5.37 -4.01 -0.98
N ALA A 202 -5.99 -5.20 -0.93
CA ALA A 202 -5.37 -6.40 -0.38
C ALA A 202 -4.13 -6.86 -1.16
N ALA A 203 -3.96 -6.42 -2.42
CA ALA A 203 -2.75 -6.66 -3.21
C ALA A 203 -1.73 -5.50 -3.10
N VAL A 204 -2.18 -4.25 -3.13
CA VAL A 204 -1.32 -3.06 -3.03
C VAL A 204 -0.51 -3.07 -1.73
N PHE A 205 -1.16 -3.24 -0.59
CA PHE A 205 -0.46 -3.12 0.70
C PHE A 205 0.64 -4.17 0.90
N PRO A 206 0.44 -5.47 0.62
CA PRO A 206 1.52 -6.45 0.67
C PRO A 206 2.65 -6.17 -0.33
N THR A 207 2.36 -5.64 -1.53
CA THR A 207 3.44 -5.24 -2.46
C THR A 207 4.28 -4.09 -1.90
N CYS A 208 3.64 -3.06 -1.33
CA CYS A 208 4.36 -1.97 -0.68
C CYS A 208 5.16 -2.47 0.54
N ALA A 209 4.60 -3.40 1.31
CA ALA A 209 5.28 -4.02 2.44
C ALA A 209 6.55 -4.77 2.01
N ALA A 210 6.45 -5.56 0.94
CA ALA A 210 7.58 -6.29 0.37
C ALA A 210 8.68 -5.36 -0.15
N MET A 211 8.31 -4.26 -0.82
CA MET A 211 9.26 -3.23 -1.26
C MET A 211 10.02 -2.60 -0.10
N HIS A 212 9.31 -2.16 0.95
CA HIS A 212 9.95 -1.57 2.12
C HIS A 212 10.83 -2.59 2.87
N LEU A 213 10.43 -3.86 2.92
CA LEU A 213 11.28 -4.91 3.47
C LEU A 213 12.56 -5.08 2.64
N ILE A 214 12.46 -5.14 1.32
CA ILE A 214 13.64 -5.20 0.43
C ILE A 214 14.57 -4.00 0.68
N LEU A 215 14.02 -2.77 0.73
CA LEU A 215 14.81 -1.56 0.98
C LEU A 215 15.48 -1.55 2.35
N ALA A 216 14.80 -2.03 3.39
CA ALA A 216 15.38 -2.16 4.73
C ALA A 216 16.55 -3.17 4.75
N LEU A 217 16.46 -4.24 3.97
CA LEU A 217 17.46 -5.29 3.92
C LEU A 217 18.64 -4.97 3.01
N THR A 218 18.45 -4.18 1.96
CA THR A 218 19.52 -3.83 1.01
C THR A 218 20.21 -2.50 1.34
N CYS A 219 19.67 -1.71 2.27
CA CYS A 219 20.20 -0.38 2.64
C CYS A 219 20.34 0.59 1.44
N THR A 220 19.60 0.37 0.35
CA THR A 220 19.72 1.13 -0.90
C THR A 220 18.78 2.34 -0.98
N SER A 221 18.16 2.77 0.12
CA SER A 221 17.21 3.90 0.06
C SER A 221 17.92 5.23 -0.18
N GLU A 222 17.41 5.98 -1.16
CA GLU A 222 17.99 7.25 -1.59
C GLU A 222 17.84 8.32 -0.51
N ALA A 223 18.77 9.28 -0.43
CA ALA A 223 18.63 10.37 0.54
C ALA A 223 17.39 11.24 0.30
N ALA A 224 16.97 11.37 -0.96
CA ALA A 224 15.80 12.15 -1.35
C ALA A 224 14.46 11.55 -0.90
N THR A 225 14.40 10.24 -0.64
CA THR A 225 13.14 9.56 -0.25
C THR A 225 12.93 9.54 1.25
N LEU A 226 14.00 9.71 2.03
CA LEU A 226 13.97 9.62 3.50
C LEU A 226 12.95 10.55 4.17
N PRO A 227 12.78 11.83 3.78
CA PRO A 227 11.78 12.69 4.40
C PRO A 227 10.36 12.12 4.25
N PHE A 228 10.07 11.53 3.09
CA PHE A 228 8.78 10.92 2.80
C PHE A 228 8.59 9.59 3.55
N ASP A 229 9.65 8.80 3.71
CA ASP A 229 9.61 7.58 4.54
C ASP A 229 9.33 7.91 6.00
N VAL A 230 10.01 8.93 6.55
CA VAL A 230 9.84 9.36 7.94
C VAL A 230 8.43 9.90 8.18
N LEU A 231 7.87 10.66 7.23
CA LEU A 231 6.47 11.10 7.29
C LEU A 231 5.47 9.96 7.03
N GLY A 232 5.86 8.98 6.22
CA GLY A 232 5.07 7.80 5.92
C GLY A 232 4.85 6.91 7.13
N VAL A 233 5.85 6.78 8.01
CA VAL A 233 5.74 5.96 9.23
C VAL A 233 4.50 6.33 10.08
N PRO A 234 4.33 7.56 10.59
CA PRO A 234 3.15 7.91 11.37
C PRO A 234 1.86 7.83 10.56
N ALA A 235 1.89 8.17 9.26
CA ALA A 235 0.72 8.00 8.38
C ALA A 235 0.28 6.53 8.29
N SER A 236 1.24 5.61 8.19
CA SER A 236 1.00 4.17 8.12
C SER A 236 0.46 3.58 9.41
N PHE A 237 0.97 4.02 10.57
CA PHE A 237 0.46 3.60 11.87
C PHE A 237 -0.95 4.15 12.13
N TYR A 238 -1.22 5.40 11.74
CA TYR A 238 -2.57 5.95 11.78
C TYR A 238 -3.52 5.14 10.90
N PHE A 239 -3.14 4.85 9.66
CA PHE A 239 -4.00 4.09 8.76
C PHE A 239 -4.23 2.66 9.24
N LEU A 240 -3.18 1.98 9.72
CA LEU A 240 -3.29 0.67 10.37
C LEU A 240 -4.25 0.71 11.55
N HIS A 241 -4.18 1.73 12.40
CA HIS A 241 -5.10 1.90 13.52
C HIS A 241 -6.56 2.01 13.05
N VAL A 242 -6.81 2.82 12.02
CA VAL A 242 -8.14 2.98 11.42
C VAL A 242 -8.65 1.66 10.83
N VAL A 243 -7.84 0.99 10.02
CA VAL A 243 -8.17 -0.30 9.39
C VAL A 243 -8.46 -1.37 10.43
N ARG A 244 -7.63 -1.47 11.48
CA ARG A 244 -7.85 -2.41 12.58
C ARG A 244 -9.18 -2.13 13.28
N ARG A 245 -9.51 -0.86 13.55
CA ARG A 245 -10.79 -0.49 14.18
C ARG A 245 -11.99 -0.80 13.30
N LEU A 246 -11.89 -0.59 11.99
CA LEU A 246 -12.92 -0.99 11.04
C LEU A 246 -13.08 -2.52 11.02
N TYR A 247 -11.98 -3.26 11.01
CA TYR A 247 -11.98 -4.72 10.98
C TYR A 247 -12.61 -5.36 12.23
N VAL A 248 -12.46 -4.75 13.42
CA VAL A 248 -13.12 -5.21 14.66
C VAL A 248 -14.47 -4.53 14.92
N ASP A 249 -15.04 -3.85 13.92
CA ASP A 249 -16.30 -3.11 14.01
C ASP A 249 -16.36 -2.04 15.13
N ALA A 250 -15.19 -1.58 15.62
CA ALA A 250 -15.06 -0.55 16.65
C ALA A 250 -15.06 0.88 16.10
N LEU A 251 -15.22 1.05 14.79
CA LEU A 251 -15.33 2.32 14.11
C LEU A 251 -16.41 2.25 13.03
N ILE A 252 -17.28 3.25 13.00
CA ILE A 252 -18.20 3.51 11.88
C ILE A 252 -17.60 4.63 11.02
N ASP A 253 -17.55 4.40 9.70
CA ASP A 253 -17.04 5.34 8.70
C ASP A 253 -17.99 5.32 7.50
N TRP A 254 -17.82 6.23 6.55
CA TRP A 254 -18.69 6.39 5.38
C TRP A 254 -18.87 5.08 4.58
N ASN A 255 -17.87 4.19 4.67
CA ASN A 255 -17.81 2.92 3.94
C ASN A 255 -18.38 1.71 4.72
N HIS A 256 -19.24 1.90 5.72
CA HIS A 256 -19.83 0.79 6.51
C HIS A 256 -20.88 -0.07 5.77
N ARG A 257 -20.83 -0.11 4.44
CA ARG A 257 -21.34 -1.23 3.66
C ARG A 257 -20.18 -1.72 2.81
N PRO A 258 -19.95 -3.04 2.65
CA PRO A 258 -18.81 -3.59 1.93
C PRO A 258 -19.01 -3.32 0.42
N ALA A 259 -18.83 -2.08 0.04
CA ALA A 259 -18.83 -1.55 -1.31
C ALA A 259 -18.10 -0.23 -1.13
N ALA A 260 -16.77 -0.28 -1.18
CA ALA A 260 -16.00 0.94 -1.33
C ALA A 260 -16.32 1.49 -2.73
N GLY A 261 -17.46 2.19 -2.86
CA GLY A 261 -18.03 2.61 -4.14
C GLY A 261 -19.48 3.09 -4.10
N THR A 262 -20.32 2.65 -3.15
CA THR A 262 -21.65 3.25 -3.04
C THR A 262 -21.59 4.51 -2.19
N ALA A 263 -21.60 5.68 -2.83
CA ALA A 263 -22.04 6.90 -2.17
C ALA A 263 -23.47 6.66 -1.65
N ALA A 264 -23.64 6.48 -0.34
CA ALA A 264 -24.97 6.40 0.25
C ALA A 264 -25.72 7.69 -0.06
N ILE A 265 -26.97 7.56 -0.52
CA ILE A 265 -27.93 8.66 -0.58
C ILE A 265 -28.02 9.24 0.84
N PRO A 266 -27.99 10.57 1.03
CA PRO A 266 -28.11 11.17 2.36
C PRO A 266 -29.36 10.61 3.05
N GLU A 267 -29.15 9.93 4.19
CA GLU A 267 -30.21 9.23 4.93
C GLU A 267 -31.17 10.19 5.66
N ARG A 268 -31.01 11.50 5.46
CA ARG A 268 -31.92 12.50 5.98
C ARG A 268 -32.27 13.49 4.87
N SER A 269 -33.48 13.38 4.36
CA SER A 269 -34.17 14.53 3.80
C SER A 269 -34.11 15.66 4.84
N ALA A 270 -33.70 16.86 4.43
CA ALA A 270 -33.68 17.98 5.34
C ALA A 270 -35.10 18.15 5.93
N PRO A 271 -35.26 18.55 7.20
CA PRO A 271 -36.59 18.70 7.82
C PRO A 271 -37.55 19.64 7.06
N TRP A 272 -37.02 20.42 6.12
CA TRP A 272 -37.71 21.38 5.27
C TRP A 272 -37.73 21.00 3.78
N SER A 273 -37.31 19.79 3.39
CA SER A 273 -37.52 19.35 2.01
C SER A 273 -39.00 18.99 1.87
N ASP A 274 -39.79 19.96 1.44
CA ASP A 274 -41.21 19.84 1.22
C ASP A 274 -41.53 18.66 0.29
N SER A 275 -42.15 17.63 0.85
CA SER A 275 -42.94 16.67 0.08
C SER A 275 -44.34 17.22 -0.09
N THR A 276 -44.47 18.32 -0.83
CA THR A 276 -45.74 18.83 -1.34
C THR A 276 -45.50 19.63 -2.61
N ALA A 277 -45.67 19.00 -3.78
CA ALA A 277 -46.47 19.53 -4.89
C ALA A 277 -46.36 18.65 -6.15
N ALA A 278 -47.54 18.21 -6.61
CA ALA A 278 -47.90 17.51 -7.85
C ALA A 278 -47.73 15.98 -7.87
#